data_AF-A0AAW1TYU7-F1
#
_entry.id   AF-A0AAW1TYU7-F1
#
_cell.length_a   1.000
_cell.length_b   1.000
_cell.length_c   1.000
_cell.angle_alpha   90.00
_cell.angle_beta   90.00
_cell.angle_gamma   90.00
#
_symmetry.space_group_name_H-M   'P 1'
#
loop_
_entity.id
_entity.type
_entity.pdbx_description
1 polymer ?
#
loop_
_entity_poly.entity_id
_entity_poly.type
_entity_poly.pdbx_seq_one_letter_code
_entity_poly.pdbx_strand_id
1 'polypeptide(L)'
;MRKKKMEDLMLIFNLEFNVTINKRDMETQKINNRRRKTVLPKTDQIAQLDSLAQYTLVHLAVFNRKRLGETQRISIEDYRDYEILEDEDVAVYTDTLSREQIKKWARIRFTGKLGKNTALLIHRSLGFRAIDLILHYRERAGVNASNR
;
A
#
# COMPACT_ATOMS: atom_id res chain seq x y z
N MET A 1 -71.76 20.14 -5.29
CA MET A 1 -70.52 20.95 -5.09
C MET A 1 -69.42 20.23 -4.29
N ARG A 2 -69.71 19.30 -3.35
CA ARG A 2 -68.69 18.60 -2.55
C ARG A 2 -67.91 17.49 -3.29
N LYS A 3 -68.55 16.68 -4.16
CA LYS A 3 -67.87 15.58 -4.89
C LYS A 3 -66.76 16.06 -5.83
N LYS A 4 -67.04 17.10 -6.62
CA LYS A 4 -66.09 17.68 -7.59
C LYS A 4 -64.80 18.19 -6.92
N LYS A 5 -64.94 18.83 -5.74
CA LYS A 5 -63.79 19.27 -4.94
C LYS A 5 -62.93 18.11 -4.41
N MET A 6 -63.55 16.97 -4.10
CA MET A 6 -62.85 15.76 -3.64
C MET A 6 -62.08 15.11 -4.80
N GLU A 7 -62.67 15.06 -5.99
CA GLU A 7 -62.04 14.56 -7.21
C GLU A 7 -60.83 15.41 -7.61
N ASP A 8 -60.94 16.73 -7.56
CA ASP A 8 -59.83 17.65 -7.82
C ASP A 8 -58.69 17.47 -6.80
N LEU A 9 -59.02 17.28 -5.51
CA LEU A 9 -58.03 16.99 -4.46
C LEU A 9 -57.30 15.66 -4.69
N MET A 10 -58.02 14.62 -5.07
CA MET A 10 -57.44 13.31 -5.38
C MET A 10 -56.55 13.35 -6.62
N LEU A 11 -56.91 14.17 -7.61
CA LEU A 11 -56.11 14.38 -8.82
C LEU A 11 -54.78 15.05 -8.47
N ILE A 12 -54.81 16.12 -7.67
CA ILE A 12 -53.61 16.83 -7.19
C ILE A 12 -52.73 15.89 -6.38
N PHE A 13 -53.31 15.15 -5.44
CA PHE A 13 -52.56 14.22 -4.60
C PHE A 13 -51.83 13.16 -5.43
N ASN A 14 -52.51 12.53 -6.40
CA ASN A 14 -51.90 11.51 -7.24
C ASN A 14 -50.83 12.08 -8.19
N LEU A 15 -51.03 13.28 -8.74
CA LEU A 15 -50.04 13.94 -9.58
C LEU A 15 -48.79 14.31 -8.79
N GLU A 16 -48.95 14.96 -7.64
CA GLU A 16 -47.83 15.39 -6.80
C GLU A 16 -47.05 14.21 -6.21
N PHE A 17 -47.74 13.16 -5.78
CA PHE A 17 -47.09 11.98 -5.20
C PHE A 17 -46.24 11.24 -6.25
N ASN A 18 -46.77 11.04 -7.45
CA ASN A 18 -46.04 10.38 -8.54
C ASN A 18 -44.85 11.21 -9.03
N VAL A 19 -45.00 12.53 -9.15
CA VAL A 19 -43.90 13.44 -9.54
C VAL A 19 -42.79 13.44 -8.47
N THR A 20 -43.17 13.37 -7.19
CA THR A 20 -42.20 13.37 -6.07
C THR A 20 -41.42 12.06 -5.99
N ILE A 21 -42.08 10.92 -6.19
CA ILE A 21 -41.41 9.61 -6.25
C ILE A 21 -40.43 9.58 -7.42
N ASN A 22 -40.87 9.95 -8.62
CA ASN A 22 -40.02 9.95 -9.81
C ASN A 22 -38.80 10.89 -9.67
N LYS A 23 -38.97 12.06 -9.03
CA LYS A 23 -37.83 12.97 -8.73
C LYS A 23 -36.82 12.32 -7.79
N ARG A 24 -37.29 11.70 -6.70
CA ARG A 24 -36.41 11.01 -5.73
C ARG A 24 -35.67 9.84 -6.38
N ASP A 25 -36.32 9.09 -7.25
CA ASP A 25 -35.69 7.98 -7.96
C ASP A 25 -34.60 8.46 -8.90
N MET A 26 -34.85 9.56 -9.64
CA MET A 26 -33.83 10.18 -10.50
C MET A 26 -32.65 10.76 -9.72
N GLU A 27 -32.89 11.38 -8.56
CA GLU A 27 -31.82 11.85 -7.67
C GLU A 27 -31.01 10.68 -7.12
N THR A 28 -31.67 9.61 -6.69
CA THR A 28 -31.03 8.39 -6.18
C THR A 28 -30.18 7.71 -7.25
N GLN A 29 -30.69 7.60 -8.49
CA GLN A 29 -29.92 7.10 -9.64
C GLN A 29 -28.71 7.99 -9.95
N LYS A 30 -28.86 9.32 -9.92
CA LYS A 30 -27.73 10.25 -10.12
C LYS A 30 -26.69 10.14 -9.00
N ILE A 31 -27.10 10.00 -7.74
CA ILE A 31 -26.20 9.79 -6.60
C ILE A 31 -25.45 8.47 -6.76
N ASN A 32 -26.13 7.40 -7.15
CA ASN A 32 -25.52 6.09 -7.37
C ASN A 32 -24.56 6.08 -8.57
N ASN A 33 -24.91 6.74 -9.68
CA ASN A 33 -24.01 6.88 -10.83
C ASN A 33 -22.80 7.78 -10.55
N ARG A 34 -22.93 8.74 -9.63
CA ARG A 34 -21.80 9.59 -9.16
C ARG A 34 -20.88 8.86 -8.18
N ARG A 35 -21.35 7.82 -7.51
CA ARG A 35 -20.49 6.93 -6.72
C ARG A 35 -19.69 6.08 -7.70
N ARG A 36 -18.47 6.53 -8.02
CA ARG A 36 -17.44 5.63 -8.56
C ARG A 36 -17.42 4.39 -7.66
N LYS A 37 -17.72 3.22 -8.20
CA LYS A 37 -17.45 1.95 -7.52
C LYS A 37 -15.93 1.82 -7.44
N THR A 38 -15.33 2.43 -6.42
CA THR A 38 -13.99 2.06 -6.01
C THR A 38 -14.09 0.62 -5.52
N VAL A 39 -13.55 -0.31 -6.30
CA VAL A 39 -13.30 -1.66 -5.83
C VAL A 39 -12.25 -1.53 -4.73
N LEU A 40 -12.70 -1.40 -3.50
CA LEU A 40 -11.83 -1.45 -2.33
C LEU A 40 -11.18 -2.84 -2.33
N PRO A 41 -9.87 -2.94 -2.08
CA PRO A 41 -9.25 -4.25 -1.91
C PRO A 41 -9.99 -5.00 -0.81
N LYS A 42 -10.12 -6.32 -0.96
CA LYS A 42 -10.75 -7.13 0.08
C LYS A 42 -9.96 -6.97 1.37
N THR A 43 -10.65 -6.83 2.50
CA THR A 43 -10.04 -6.66 3.83
C THR A 43 -8.93 -7.67 4.09
N ASP A 44 -9.09 -8.91 3.63
CA ASP A 44 -8.11 -9.98 3.75
C ASP A 44 -6.78 -9.69 3.02
N GLN A 45 -6.83 -9.04 1.85
CA GLN A 45 -5.63 -8.69 1.08
C GLN A 45 -4.81 -7.60 1.76
N ILE A 46 -5.49 -6.66 2.44
CA ILE A 46 -4.84 -5.61 3.22
C ILE A 46 -4.16 -6.23 4.46
N ALA A 47 -4.85 -7.13 5.15
CA ALA A 47 -4.29 -7.84 6.31
C ALA A 47 -3.07 -8.72 5.94
N GLN A 48 -3.09 -9.35 4.77
CA GLN A 48 -1.95 -10.11 4.25
C GLN A 48 -0.74 -9.21 3.94
N LEU A 49 -0.98 -8.03 3.38
CA LEU A 49 0.08 -7.06 3.08
C LEU A 49 0.73 -6.51 4.35
N ASP A 50 -0.07 -6.17 5.36
CA ASP A 50 0.41 -5.72 6.67
C ASP A 50 1.23 -6.81 7.36
N SER A 51 0.73 -8.05 7.34
CA SER A 51 1.46 -9.21 7.87
C SER A 51 2.82 -9.39 7.16
N LEU A 52 2.85 -9.29 5.82
CA LEU A 52 4.08 -9.36 5.05
C LEU A 52 5.06 -8.23 5.42
N ALA A 53 4.57 -7.00 5.60
CA ALA A 53 5.39 -5.87 6.02
C ALA A 53 6.00 -6.10 7.41
N GLN A 54 5.22 -6.59 8.36
CA GLN A 54 5.68 -6.90 9.72
C GLN A 54 6.73 -8.02 9.70
N TYR A 55 6.49 -9.12 8.98
CA TYR A 55 7.48 -10.19 8.86
C TYR A 55 8.77 -9.73 8.18
N THR A 56 8.65 -8.93 7.12
CA THR A 56 9.81 -8.38 6.41
C THR A 56 10.63 -7.48 7.33
N LEU A 57 9.98 -6.62 8.12
CA LEU A 57 10.64 -5.75 9.09
C LEU A 57 11.39 -6.55 10.17
N VAL A 58 10.73 -7.56 10.76
CA VAL A 58 11.38 -8.41 11.78
C VAL A 58 12.53 -9.20 11.17
N HIS A 59 12.38 -9.75 9.97
CA HIS A 59 13.44 -10.46 9.26
C HIS A 59 14.66 -9.56 9.05
N LEU A 60 14.46 -8.35 8.52
CA LEU A 60 15.53 -7.37 8.32
C LEU A 60 16.21 -6.99 9.64
N ALA A 61 15.43 -6.75 10.70
CA ALA A 61 15.96 -6.40 12.01
C ALA A 61 16.77 -7.53 12.65
N VAL A 62 16.23 -8.75 12.68
CA VAL A 62 16.87 -9.93 13.29
C VAL A 62 18.14 -10.31 12.52
N PHE A 63 18.04 -10.42 11.19
CA PHE A 63 19.18 -10.80 10.35
C PHE A 63 20.34 -9.81 10.49
N ASN A 64 20.04 -8.50 10.51
CA ASN A 64 21.05 -7.46 10.63
C ASN A 64 21.42 -7.11 12.07
N ARG A 65 20.82 -7.80 13.06
CA ARG A 65 20.96 -7.51 14.50
C ARG A 65 20.73 -6.02 14.82
N LYS A 66 19.78 -5.39 14.11
CA LYS A 66 19.38 -4.00 14.28
C LYS A 66 18.16 -3.90 15.19
N ARG A 67 18.03 -2.79 15.92
CA ARG A 67 16.81 -2.53 16.69
C ARG A 67 15.68 -2.19 15.72
N LEU A 68 14.45 -2.61 16.04
CA LEU A 68 13.28 -2.33 15.21
C LEU A 68 13.14 -0.84 14.87
N GLY A 69 13.33 0.05 15.84
CA GLY A 69 13.24 1.50 15.62
C GLY A 69 14.35 2.09 14.73
N GLU A 70 15.43 1.35 14.46
CA GLU A 70 16.42 1.70 13.43
C GLU A 70 15.95 1.22 12.07
N THR A 71 15.57 -0.06 11.94
CA THR A 71 15.10 -0.65 10.69
C THR A 71 13.83 0.04 10.15
N GLN A 72 12.95 0.54 11.03
CA GLN A 72 11.75 1.29 10.62
C GLN A 72 12.04 2.62 9.92
N ARG A 73 13.28 3.11 9.93
CA ARG A 73 13.67 4.41 9.37
C ARG A 73 14.12 4.36 7.91
N ILE A 74 14.22 3.17 7.33
CA ILE A 74 14.63 3.00 5.94
C ILE A 74 13.55 3.63 5.05
N SER A 75 13.96 4.58 4.21
CA SER A 75 13.08 5.19 3.20
C SER A 75 13.05 4.36 1.92
N ILE A 76 12.08 4.64 1.05
CA ILE A 76 12.04 4.03 -0.29
C ILE A 76 13.23 4.47 -1.14
N GLU A 77 13.71 5.70 -0.96
CA GLU A 77 14.90 6.19 -1.62
C GLU A 77 16.15 5.41 -1.20
N ASP A 78 16.34 5.16 0.10
CA ASP A 78 17.44 4.32 0.61
C ASP A 78 17.38 2.91 0.00
N TYR A 79 16.18 2.32 -0.07
CA TYR A 79 15.98 1.01 -0.67
C TYR A 79 16.36 0.97 -2.16
N ARG A 80 16.04 2.04 -2.90
CA ARG A 80 16.35 2.15 -4.33
C ARG A 80 17.85 2.41 -4.57
N ASP A 81 18.53 3.07 -3.64
CA ASP A 81 19.98 3.30 -3.64
C ASP A 81 20.75 2.15 -2.94
N TYR A 82 20.37 0.91 -3.23
CA TYR A 82 21.10 -0.25 -2.72
C TYR A 82 22.42 -0.42 -3.48
N GLU A 83 23.39 -1.01 -2.80
CA GLU A 83 24.72 -1.27 -3.32
C GLU A 83 24.97 -2.76 -3.41
N ILE A 84 25.63 -3.17 -4.48
CA ILE A 84 26.18 -4.51 -4.65
C ILE A 84 27.70 -4.40 -4.77
N LEU A 85 28.40 -5.44 -4.33
CA LEU A 85 29.83 -5.55 -4.58
C LEU A 85 30.04 -6.10 -5.98
N GLU A 86 30.91 -5.44 -6.75
CA GLU A 86 31.29 -5.87 -8.09
C GLU A 86 32.37 -6.96 -8.03
N ASP A 87 32.64 -7.61 -9.15
CA ASP A 87 33.57 -8.74 -9.19
C ASP A 87 35.00 -8.36 -8.76
N GLU A 88 35.42 -7.12 -9.02
CA GLU A 88 36.71 -6.59 -8.57
C GLU A 88 36.80 -6.50 -7.04
N ASP A 89 35.72 -6.08 -6.38
CA ASP A 89 35.66 -5.99 -4.91
C ASP A 89 35.71 -7.39 -4.28
N VAL A 90 35.07 -8.36 -4.93
CA VAL A 90 34.97 -9.75 -4.47
C VAL A 90 36.28 -10.51 -4.69
N ALA A 91 37.11 -10.11 -5.64
CA ALA A 91 38.38 -10.76 -5.94
C ALA A 91 39.38 -10.72 -4.77
N VAL A 92 39.23 -9.77 -3.84
CA VAL A 92 40.06 -9.62 -2.63
C VAL A 92 39.95 -10.82 -1.69
N TYR A 93 38.81 -11.54 -1.70
CA TYR A 93 38.59 -12.70 -0.86
C TYR A 93 39.29 -13.93 -1.45
N THR A 94 39.98 -14.73 -0.63
CA THR A 94 40.77 -15.87 -1.12
C THR A 94 39.94 -17.14 -1.34
N ASP A 95 38.87 -17.33 -0.58
CA ASP A 95 38.03 -18.51 -0.66
C ASP A 95 36.82 -18.33 -1.59
N THR A 96 36.57 -19.32 -2.43
CA THR A 96 35.46 -19.34 -3.40
C THR A 96 34.10 -19.23 -2.74
N LEU A 97 33.94 -19.84 -1.56
CA LEU A 97 32.68 -19.86 -0.83
C LEU A 97 32.28 -18.44 -0.38
N SER A 98 33.19 -17.65 0.20
CA SER A 98 32.91 -16.27 0.57
C SER A 98 32.57 -15.43 -0.65
N ARG A 99 33.30 -15.61 -1.76
CA ARG A 99 32.99 -14.92 -3.03
C ARG A 99 31.57 -15.19 -3.49
N GLU A 100 31.14 -16.45 -3.48
CA GLU A 100 29.79 -16.84 -3.85
C GLU A 100 28.73 -16.32 -2.88
N GLN A 101 29.03 -16.29 -1.58
CA GLN A 101 28.08 -15.78 -0.58
C GLN A 101 27.89 -14.27 -0.71
N ILE A 102 28.96 -13.50 -0.87
CA ILE A 102 28.90 -12.04 -0.98
C ILE A 102 28.01 -11.61 -2.14
N LYS A 103 28.12 -12.27 -3.29
CA LYS A 103 27.32 -11.99 -4.49
C LYS A 103 25.81 -12.10 -4.27
N LYS A 104 25.36 -12.76 -3.20
CA LYS A 104 23.94 -12.94 -2.87
C LYS A 104 23.36 -11.77 -2.07
N TRP A 105 24.17 -10.85 -1.57
CA TRP A 105 23.73 -9.77 -0.70
C TRP A 105 23.85 -8.41 -1.39
N ALA A 106 22.95 -7.51 -1.03
CA ALA A 106 23.04 -6.09 -1.31
C ALA A 106 23.05 -5.32 0.01
N ARG A 107 23.66 -4.14 0.02
CA ARG A 107 23.73 -3.24 1.16
C ARG A 107 22.81 -2.05 0.93
N ILE A 108 21.95 -1.75 1.89
CA ILE A 108 21.14 -0.53 1.90
C ILE A 108 21.70 0.39 2.98
N ARG A 109 22.14 1.58 2.59
CA ARG A 109 22.54 2.63 3.53
C ARG A 109 21.36 3.52 3.85
N PHE A 110 21.27 3.97 5.09
CA PHE A 110 20.21 4.88 5.53
C PHE A 110 20.66 5.67 6.76
N THR A 111 19.90 6.71 7.11
CA THR A 111 20.20 7.56 8.28
C THR A 111 19.49 7.06 9.54
N GLY A 112 20.27 6.73 10.56
CA GLY A 112 19.81 6.31 11.88
C GLY A 112 19.51 7.49 12.82
N LYS A 113 19.39 7.19 14.12
CA LYS A 113 19.13 8.19 15.15
C LYS A 113 20.29 9.20 15.22
N LEU A 114 19.96 10.49 15.41
CA LEU A 114 20.93 11.60 15.49
C LEU A 114 21.81 11.76 14.24
N GLY A 115 21.29 11.43 13.06
CA GLY A 115 22.04 11.61 11.81
C GLY A 115 23.16 10.58 11.60
N LYS A 116 23.23 9.52 12.42
CA LYS A 116 24.26 8.49 12.29
C LYS A 116 24.03 7.64 11.04
N ASN A 117 25.01 7.54 10.17
CA ASN A 117 24.96 6.63 9.03
C ASN A 117 24.91 5.18 9.52
N THR A 118 24.00 4.41 8.94
CA THR A 118 23.83 2.99 9.21
C THR A 118 23.58 2.26 7.89
N ALA A 119 23.68 0.93 7.92
CA ALA A 119 23.37 0.09 6.79
C ALA A 119 22.75 -1.22 7.24
N LEU A 120 22.11 -1.91 6.31
CA LEU A 120 21.66 -3.28 6.43
C LEU A 120 22.02 -4.08 5.18
N LEU A 121 22.06 -5.39 5.33
CA LEU A 121 22.20 -6.37 4.27
C LEU A 121 20.85 -6.99 3.94
N ILE A 122 20.61 -7.17 2.66
CA ILE A 122 19.41 -7.79 2.11
C ILE A 122 19.79 -8.83 1.06
N HIS A 123 19.16 -10.00 1.12
CA HIS A 123 19.43 -11.06 0.14
C HIS A 123 18.81 -10.68 -1.21
N ARG A 124 19.60 -10.71 -2.28
CA ARG A 124 19.23 -10.25 -3.64
C ARG A 124 18.01 -10.95 -4.20
N SER A 125 17.84 -12.25 -3.93
CA SER A 125 16.69 -13.00 -4.44
C SER A 125 15.43 -12.86 -3.56
N LEU A 126 15.55 -13.02 -2.25
CA LEU A 126 14.39 -13.16 -1.36
C LEU A 126 13.95 -11.83 -0.75
N GLY A 127 14.91 -11.01 -0.31
CA GLY A 127 14.60 -9.79 0.43
C GLY A 127 13.93 -8.74 -0.45
N PHE A 128 14.45 -8.53 -1.67
CA PHE A 128 13.86 -7.57 -2.62
C PHE A 128 12.43 -7.93 -2.99
N ARG A 129 12.15 -9.21 -3.27
CA ARG A 129 10.80 -9.68 -3.62
C ARG A 129 9.73 -9.27 -2.61
N ALA A 130 10.01 -9.39 -1.31
CA ALA A 130 9.03 -9.06 -0.27
C ALA A 130 8.77 -7.55 -0.24
N ILE A 131 9.84 -6.74 -0.30
CA ILE A 131 9.73 -5.27 -0.30
C ILE A 131 9.06 -4.79 -1.58
N ASP A 132 9.42 -5.32 -2.75
CA ASP A 132 8.80 -5.00 -4.03
C ASP A 132 7.30 -5.29 -4.03
N LEU A 133 6.88 -6.42 -3.45
CA LEU A 133 5.48 -6.78 -3.31
C LEU A 133 4.74 -5.78 -2.40
N ILE A 134 5.37 -5.39 -1.28
CA ILE A 134 4.83 -4.36 -0.38
C ILE A 134 4.64 -3.04 -1.14
N LEU A 135 5.67 -2.58 -1.85
CA LEU A 135 5.65 -1.32 -2.59
C LEU A 135 4.63 -1.34 -3.74
N HIS A 136 4.48 -2.47 -4.43
CA HIS A 136 3.53 -2.61 -5.53
C HIS A 136 2.07 -2.50 -5.07
N TYR A 137 1.73 -3.07 -3.90
CA TYR A 137 0.36 -3.11 -3.40
C TYR A 137 0.01 -1.99 -2.40
N ARG A 138 0.97 -1.16 -1.98
CA ARG A 138 0.78 -0.12 -0.95
C ARG A 138 -0.35 0.88 -1.27
N GLU A 139 -0.45 1.34 -2.51
CA GLU A 139 -1.49 2.30 -2.92
C GLU A 139 -2.89 1.68 -2.84
N ARG A 140 -2.99 0.41 -3.24
CA ARG A 140 -4.25 -0.35 -3.12
C ARG A 140 -4.64 -0.49 -1.65
N ALA A 141 -3.68 -0.72 -0.76
CA ALA A 141 -3.90 -0.77 0.68
C ALA A 141 -4.18 0.61 1.33
N GLY A 142 -4.28 1.68 0.56
CA GLY A 142 -4.61 3.02 1.05
C GLY A 142 -3.41 3.82 1.57
N VAL A 143 -2.18 3.35 1.34
CA VAL A 143 -0.97 4.13 1.64
C VAL A 143 -0.81 5.22 0.58
N ASN A 144 -0.77 6.48 1.00
CA ASN A 144 -0.63 7.61 0.09
C ASN A 144 0.71 7.54 -0.67
N ALA A 145 0.69 7.78 -1.98
CA ALA A 145 1.88 7.82 -2.82
C ALA A 145 2.91 8.87 -2.36
N SER A 146 2.48 9.93 -1.69
CA SER A 146 3.34 10.97 -1.11
C SER A 146 4.12 10.50 0.11
N ASN A 147 3.78 9.35 0.70
CA ASN A 147 4.55 8.73 1.77
C ASN A 147 5.82 8.12 1.15
N ARG A 148 6.97 8.69 1.49
CA ARG A 148 8.30 8.33 0.98
C ARG A 148 9.04 7.49 2.00
#